data_AF-A0AB38MWI4-F1
#
_entry.id   AF-A0AB38MWI4-F1
#
_cell.length_a   1.000
_cell.length_b   1.000
_cell.length_c   1.000
_cell.angle_alpha   90.00
_cell.angle_beta   90.00
_cell.angle_gamma   90.00
#
_symmetry.space_group_name_H-M   'P 1'
#
loop_
_entity.id
_entity.type
_entity.pdbx_description
1 polymer ?
#
loop_
_entity_poly.entity_id
_entity_poly.type
_entity_poly.pdbx_seq_one_letter_code
_entity_poly.pdbx_strand_id
1 'polypeptide(L)'
;MFIRAASRISTTSARNFSASAYASKDLVQELYLSQLKSYKAPPKAADAHVGHVKTFKQPETPAAPSVPTDLATELSSYEAAQPTFNQPTSTPAESANAGENAEEFLAFLEADLPKPEAHH
;
A
#
# COMPACT_ATOMS: atom_id res chain seq x y z
N MET A 1 91.31 -50.45 -48.59
CA MET A 1 91.20 -49.95 -47.20
C MET A 1 90.51 -48.59 -47.26
N PHE A 2 89.18 -48.54 -47.07
CA PHE A 2 88.41 -47.29 -47.14
C PHE A 2 87.73 -47.05 -45.79
N ILE A 3 88.23 -46.07 -45.03
CA ILE A 3 87.71 -45.70 -43.71
C ILE A 3 86.67 -44.60 -43.92
N ARG A 4 85.42 -44.90 -43.55
CA ARG A 4 84.28 -43.98 -43.61
C ARG A 4 84.33 -43.08 -42.37
N ALA A 5 84.62 -41.79 -42.56
CA ALA A 5 84.55 -40.82 -41.47
C ALA A 5 83.09 -40.43 -41.21
N ALA A 6 82.55 -40.80 -40.05
CA ALA A 6 81.27 -40.28 -39.58
C ALA A 6 81.51 -38.95 -38.85
N SER A 7 81.01 -37.85 -39.40
CA SER A 7 80.97 -36.57 -38.69
C SER A 7 79.93 -36.66 -37.57
N ARG A 8 80.36 -36.45 -36.33
CA ARG A 8 79.46 -36.36 -35.19
C ARG A 8 78.88 -34.94 -35.18
N ILE A 9 77.61 -34.79 -35.54
CA ILE A 9 76.89 -33.54 -35.35
C ILE A 9 76.78 -33.34 -33.84
N SER A 10 77.50 -32.37 -33.30
CA SER A 10 77.38 -31.95 -31.91
C SER A 10 76.01 -31.28 -31.75
N THR A 11 75.04 -31.98 -31.16
CA THR A 11 73.77 -31.39 -30.76
C THR A 11 74.04 -30.49 -29.55
N THR A 12 74.18 -29.19 -29.78
CA THR A 12 74.24 -28.22 -28.69
C THR A 12 72.93 -28.26 -27.92
N SER A 13 73.00 -28.58 -26.62
CA SER A 13 71.83 -28.51 -25.74
C SER A 13 71.45 -27.03 -25.56
N ALA A 14 70.45 -26.58 -26.33
CA ALA A 14 69.86 -25.26 -26.13
C ALA A 14 69.07 -25.27 -24.82
N ARG A 15 69.53 -24.52 -23.82
CA ARG A 15 68.77 -24.25 -22.61
C ARG A 15 67.70 -23.21 -22.94
N ASN A 16 66.51 -23.67 -23.31
CA ASN A 16 65.36 -22.80 -23.52
C ASN A 16 64.85 -22.30 -22.16
N PHE A 17 64.96 -21.00 -21.91
CA PHE A 17 64.34 -20.37 -20.75
C PHE A 17 62.86 -20.12 -21.07
N SER A 18 61.96 -20.69 -20.27
CA SER A 18 60.54 -20.38 -20.34
C SER A 18 60.32 -19.03 -19.67
N ALA A 19 60.27 -17.96 -20.46
CA ALA A 19 59.75 -16.68 -20.00
C ALA A 19 58.23 -16.71 -20.20
N SER A 20 57.47 -16.67 -19.11
CA SER A 20 56.04 -16.38 -19.20
C SER A 20 55.89 -15.01 -19.86
N ALA A 21 55.16 -14.95 -20.96
CA ALA A 21 54.87 -13.68 -21.62
C ALA A 21 54.25 -12.74 -20.57
N TYR A 22 54.89 -11.60 -20.33
CA TYR A 22 54.40 -10.59 -19.40
C TYR A 22 53.01 -10.18 -19.88
N ALA A 23 51.97 -10.62 -19.17
CA ALA A 23 50.62 -10.13 -19.44
C ALA A 23 50.67 -8.63 -19.14
N SER A 24 50.67 -7.80 -20.19
CA SER A 24 50.66 -6.34 -20.10
C SER A 24 49.30 -5.89 -19.56
N LYS A 25 49.04 -6.23 -18.31
CA LYS A 25 47.87 -5.83 -17.55
C LYS A 25 48.12 -4.44 -17.04
N ASP A 26 47.15 -3.57 -17.26
CA ASP A 26 47.14 -2.25 -16.66
C ASP A 26 47.01 -2.40 -15.13
N LEU A 27 48.08 -2.08 -14.42
CA LEU A 27 48.16 -2.17 -12.97
C LEU A 27 47.12 -1.28 -12.28
N VAL A 28 46.79 -0.12 -12.88
CA VAL A 28 45.80 0.80 -12.31
C VAL A 28 44.41 0.18 -12.39
N GLN A 29 44.08 -0.40 -13.55
CA GLN A 29 42.80 -1.06 -13.76
C GLN A 29 42.63 -2.29 -12.86
N GLU A 30 43.65 -3.15 -12.77
CA GLU A 30 43.61 -4.35 -11.92
C GLU A 30 43.52 -3.98 -10.43
N LEU A 31 44.25 -2.96 -9.98
CA LEU A 31 44.13 -2.46 -8.61
C LEU A 31 42.71 -1.95 -8.32
N TYR A 32 42.15 -1.14 -9.22
CA TYR A 32 40.78 -0.63 -9.07
C TYR A 32 39.75 -1.77 -8.98
N LEU A 33 39.81 -2.73 -9.90
CA LEU A 33 38.90 -3.88 -9.91
C LEU A 33 39.08 -4.77 -8.67
N SER A 34 40.31 -4.92 -8.17
CA SER A 34 40.57 -5.66 -6.93
C SER A 34 39.95 -4.99 -5.73
N GLN A 35 40.04 -3.66 -5.62
CA GLN A 35 39.46 -2.90 -4.53
C GLN A 35 37.93 -2.96 -4.57
N LEU A 36 37.32 -2.76 -5.75
CA LEU A 36 35.87 -2.91 -5.92
C LEU A 36 35.36 -4.29 -5.52
N LYS A 37 36.04 -5.36 -5.94
CA LYS A 37 35.66 -6.73 -5.61
C LYS A 37 35.87 -7.05 -4.12
N SER A 38 36.89 -6.46 -3.51
CA SER A 38 37.17 -6.62 -2.07
C SER A 38 36.28 -5.75 -1.18
N TYR A 39 35.58 -4.77 -1.76
CA TYR A 39 34.79 -3.81 -1.00
C TYR A 39 33.61 -4.50 -0.36
N LYS A 40 33.63 -4.55 0.98
CA LYS A 40 32.48 -4.99 1.78
C LYS A 40 31.77 -3.74 2.28
N ALA A 41 30.56 -3.52 1.79
CA ALA A 41 29.73 -2.41 2.26
C ALA A 41 29.56 -2.50 3.79
N PRO A 42 29.66 -1.38 4.52
CA PRO A 42 29.45 -1.38 5.95
C PRO A 42 28.03 -1.89 6.26
N PRO A 43 27.85 -2.67 7.34
CA PRO A 43 26.53 -3.15 7.72
C PRO A 43 25.61 -1.96 7.95
N LYS A 44 24.41 -2.01 7.38
CA LYS A 44 23.39 -0.99 7.63
C LYS A 44 23.11 -0.97 9.13
N ALA A 45 23.30 0.19 9.76
CA ALA A 45 22.99 0.36 11.17
C ALA A 45 21.54 -0.06 11.42
N ALA A 46 21.29 -0.86 12.46
CA ALA A 46 19.96 -1.31 12.83
C ALA A 46 18.99 -0.12 13.01
N ASP A 47 19.53 1.00 13.48
CA ASP A 47 18.83 2.24 13.75
C ASP A 47 18.82 3.22 12.57
N ALA A 48 19.10 2.79 11.34
CA ALA A 48 19.08 3.67 10.16
C ALA A 48 17.72 4.36 9.92
N HIS A 49 16.66 3.89 10.56
CA HIS A 49 15.32 4.48 10.53
C HIS A 49 15.10 5.57 11.60
N VAL A 50 15.94 5.61 12.65
CA VAL A 50 15.87 6.60 13.73
C VAL A 50 16.29 7.96 13.17
N GLY A 51 15.39 8.94 13.23
CA GLY A 51 15.59 10.30 12.70
C GLY A 51 15.13 10.52 11.25
N HIS A 52 14.94 9.45 10.46
CA HIS A 52 14.36 9.54 9.12
C HIS A 52 12.84 9.39 9.14
N VAL A 53 12.31 8.62 10.09
CA VAL A 53 10.87 8.36 10.24
C VAL A 53 10.44 8.71 11.66
N LYS A 54 9.26 9.34 11.80
CA LYS A 54 8.64 9.58 13.10
C LYS A 54 8.29 8.24 13.74
N THR A 55 8.63 8.07 15.02
CA THR A 55 8.30 6.86 15.78
C THR A 55 6.79 6.66 15.82
N PHE A 56 6.32 5.49 15.35
CA PHE A 56 4.92 5.14 15.44
C PHE A 56 4.55 4.89 16.90
N LYS A 57 3.57 5.66 17.41
CA LYS A 57 2.92 5.40 18.69
C LYS A 57 1.49 5.02 18.41
N GLN A 58 1.11 3.81 18.82
CA GLN A 58 -0.27 3.39 18.77
C GLN A 58 -1.08 4.28 19.74
N PRO A 59 -2.19 4.89 19.29
CA PRO A 59 -3.06 5.64 20.18
C PRO A 59 -3.60 4.70 21.26
N GLU A 60 -3.76 5.23 22.47
CA GLU A 60 -4.36 4.45 23.56
C GLU A 60 -5.79 4.06 23.20
N THR A 61 -6.21 2.88 23.69
CA THR A 61 -7.58 2.40 23.51
C THR A 61 -8.54 3.45 24.08
N PRO A 62 -9.57 3.87 23.31
CA PRO A 62 -10.51 4.86 23.79
C PRO A 62 -11.15 4.38 25.09
N ALA A 63 -11.15 5.24 26.12
CA ALA A 63 -11.86 4.95 27.35
C ALA A 63 -13.36 4.81 27.04
N ALA A 64 -13.99 3.78 27.62
CA ALA A 64 -15.44 3.65 27.52
C ALA A 64 -16.08 4.89 28.17
N PRO A 65 -17.16 5.45 27.58
CA PRO A 65 -17.85 6.58 28.17
C PRO A 65 -18.33 6.20 29.58
N SER A 66 -18.05 7.05 30.57
CA SER A 66 -18.55 6.82 31.92
C SER A 66 -20.07 6.95 31.90
N VAL A 67 -20.75 6.00 32.53
CA VAL A 67 -22.20 6.09 32.75
C VAL A 67 -22.48 7.33 33.61
N PRO A 68 -23.48 8.17 33.27
CA PRO A 68 -23.92 9.26 34.13
C PRO A 68 -24.24 8.73 35.53
N THR A 69 -23.77 9.42 36.57
CA THR A 69 -24.01 9.01 37.96
C THR A 69 -25.50 9.08 38.34
N ASP A 70 -26.29 9.88 37.62
CA ASP A 70 -27.71 10.11 37.87
C ASP A 70 -28.59 9.80 36.66
N LEU A 71 -28.56 8.55 36.23
CA LEU A 71 -29.44 8.04 35.17
C LEU A 71 -30.93 8.19 35.50
N ALA A 72 -31.31 8.16 36.79
CA ALA A 72 -32.71 8.17 37.20
C ALA A 72 -33.37 9.52 36.92
N THR A 73 -32.67 10.62 37.22
CA THR A 73 -33.17 11.97 36.94
C THR A 73 -33.20 12.25 35.44
N GLU A 74 -32.18 11.80 34.69
CA GLU A 74 -32.15 11.93 33.23
C GLU A 74 -33.30 11.15 32.56
N LEU A 75 -33.55 9.90 32.98
CA LEU A 75 -34.68 9.11 32.46
C LEU A 75 -36.01 9.80 32.74
N SER A 76 -36.20 10.31 33.96
CA SER A 76 -37.42 11.04 34.35
C SER A 76 -37.63 12.29 33.49
N SER A 77 -36.54 13.00 33.15
CA SER A 77 -36.60 14.17 32.28
C SER A 77 -36.94 13.81 30.82
N TYR A 78 -36.43 12.67 30.33
CA TYR A 78 -36.76 12.15 29.00
C TYR A 78 -38.20 11.66 28.92
N GLU A 79 -38.70 11.00 29.95
CA GLU A 79 -40.10 10.57 30.04
C GLU A 79 -41.06 11.76 30.12
N ALA A 80 -40.67 12.84 30.80
CA ALA A 80 -41.44 14.07 30.87
C ALA A 80 -41.34 14.93 29.59
N ALA A 81 -40.34 14.69 28.74
CA ALA A 81 -40.16 15.38 27.47
C ALA A 81 -41.15 14.86 26.43
N GLN A 82 -42.41 15.29 26.55
CA GLN A 82 -43.42 15.02 25.53
C GLN A 82 -43.06 15.81 24.25
N PRO A 83 -43.02 15.16 23.07
CA PRO A 83 -42.82 15.89 21.82
C PRO A 83 -43.96 16.89 21.64
N THR A 84 -43.62 18.14 21.35
CA THR A 84 -44.59 19.14 20.93
C THR A 84 -45.13 18.71 19.57
N PHE A 85 -46.25 17.98 19.57
CA PHE A 85 -47.07 17.85 18.38
C PHE A 85 -47.56 19.25 18.05
N ASN A 86 -46.92 19.89 17.09
CA ASN A 86 -47.46 21.07 16.44
C ASN A 86 -48.62 20.58 15.58
N GLN A 87 -49.73 20.19 16.22
CA GLN A 87 -50.97 19.93 15.53
C GLN A 87 -51.44 21.31 15.06
N PRO A 88 -51.48 21.60 13.75
CA PRO A 88 -52.10 22.83 13.30
C PRO A 88 -53.54 22.79 13.78
N THR A 89 -53.90 23.69 14.69
CA THR A 89 -55.28 23.96 15.04
C THR A 89 -56.00 24.25 13.73
N SER A 90 -56.89 23.34 13.36
CA SER A 90 -57.78 23.40 12.20
C SER A 90 -58.43 24.78 12.12
N THR A 91 -57.83 25.62 11.29
CA THR A 91 -58.40 26.85 10.76
C THR A 91 -58.51 26.56 9.27
N PRO A 92 -59.71 26.62 8.64
CA PRO A 92 -59.85 26.36 7.22
C PRO A 92 -59.19 27.51 6.46
N ALA A 93 -57.89 27.37 6.22
CA ALA A 93 -57.12 28.22 5.35
C ALA A 93 -56.71 27.37 4.16
N GLU A 94 -57.55 27.48 3.12
CA GLU A 94 -57.25 27.20 1.72
C GLU A 94 -55.74 27.35 1.45
N SER A 95 -55.03 26.24 1.36
CA SER A 95 -53.65 26.20 0.88
C SER A 95 -53.66 25.32 -0.35
N ALA A 96 -53.78 25.98 -1.50
CA ALA A 96 -53.56 25.39 -2.80
C ALA A 96 -52.12 24.89 -2.90
N ASN A 97 -51.91 23.60 -2.65
CA ASN A 97 -50.81 22.82 -3.20
C ASN A 97 -51.42 21.54 -3.75
N ALA A 98 -51.78 21.59 -5.04
CA ALA A 98 -52.21 20.43 -5.80
C ALA A 98 -51.00 19.50 -5.95
N GLY A 99 -50.97 18.40 -5.17
CA GLY A 99 -49.95 17.36 -5.30
C GLY A 99 -49.55 16.63 -4.01
N GLU A 100 -49.95 17.09 -2.82
CA GLU A 100 -49.50 16.49 -1.54
C GLU A 100 -50.64 16.31 -0.52
N ASN A 101 -51.87 16.12 -0.98
CA ASN A 101 -53.03 15.75 -0.16
C ASN A 101 -53.10 14.22 0.02
N ALA A 102 -53.30 13.78 1.27
CA ALA A 102 -53.37 12.36 1.62
C ALA A 102 -54.48 11.63 0.86
N GLU A 103 -55.62 12.30 0.61
CA GLU A 103 -56.71 11.78 -0.21
C GLU A 103 -56.29 11.45 -1.65
N GLU A 104 -55.38 12.22 -2.25
CA GLU A 104 -54.94 11.99 -3.65
C GLU A 104 -53.91 10.87 -3.74
N PHE A 105 -53.09 10.70 -2.70
CA PHE A 105 -52.22 9.54 -2.54
C PHE A 105 -53.00 8.24 -2.31
N LEU A 106 -54.06 8.29 -1.48
CA LEU A 106 -54.93 7.13 -1.26
C LEU A 106 -55.71 6.76 -2.53
N ALA A 107 -56.23 7.75 -3.26
CA ALA A 107 -56.90 7.51 -4.54
C ALA A 107 -55.96 6.91 -5.60
N PHE A 108 -54.69 7.32 -5.63
CA PHE A 108 -53.68 6.72 -6.51
C PHE A 108 -53.38 5.26 -6.15
N LEU A 109 -53.28 4.92 -4.87
CA LEU A 109 -53.05 3.54 -4.44
C LEU A 109 -54.26 2.63 -4.70
N GLU A 110 -55.47 3.18 -4.67
CA GLU A 110 -56.70 2.43 -4.97
C GLU A 110 -56.97 2.31 -6.48
N ALA A 111 -56.33 3.13 -7.32
CA ALA A 111 -56.49 3.04 -8.76
C ALA A 111 -55.94 1.71 -9.30
N ASP A 112 -56.80 0.91 -9.94
CA ASP A 112 -56.42 -0.33 -10.62
C ASP A 112 -55.40 -0.07 -11.74
N LEU A 113 -54.35 -0.90 -11.80
CA LEU A 113 -53.37 -0.83 -12.88
C LEU A 113 -54.05 -1.05 -14.24
N PRO A 114 -53.66 -0.32 -15.30
CA PRO A 114 -54.26 -0.47 -16.62
C PRO A 114 -54.11 -1.92 -17.09
N LYS A 115 -55.22 -2.51 -17.56
CA LYS A 115 -55.23 -3.88 -18.08
C LYS A 115 -54.24 -3.96 -19.25
N PRO A 116 -53.36 -4.98 -19.30
CA PRO A 116 -52.42 -5.11 -20.41
C PRO A 116 -53.20 -5.31 -21.71
N GLU A 117 -53.06 -4.38 -22.66
CA GLU A 117 -53.61 -4.55 -24.00
C GLU A 117 -52.83 -5.68 -24.69
N ALA A 118 -53.55 -6.73 -25.11
CA ALA A 118 -52.96 -7.80 -25.90
C ALA A 118 -52.63 -7.25 -27.29
N HIS A 119 -51.35 -6.99 -27.54
CA HIS A 119 -50.88 -6.68 -28.89
C HIS A 119 -51.05 -7.92 -29.78
N HIS A 120 -52.06 -7.89 -30.65
CA HIS A 120 -52.26 -8.79 -31.78
C HIS A 120 -52.23 -8.01 -33.08
#